data_AF-A0A559N8F2-F1
#
_entry.id   AF-A0A559N8F2-F1
#
_cell.length_a   1.000
_cell.length_b   1.000
_cell.length_c   1.000
_cell.angle_alpha   90.00
_cell.angle_beta   90.00
_cell.angle_gamma   90.00
#
_symmetry.space_group_name_H-M   'P 1'
#
loop_
_entity.id
_entity.type
_entity.pdbx_description
1 polymer ?
#
loop_
_entity_poly.entity_id
_entity_poly.type
_entity_poly.pdbx_seq_one_letter_code
_entity_poly.pdbx_strand_id
1 'polypeptide(L)'
;MRYLEVGDKLFNVKRDGFNDFARYSFSEVISLTKTLAVLKNGVRLVNQPRKSYIISDVGYPVSKNKGAHWHIVTIEAIRDAQVENAKIEAHDWFHEKQFTLKEIMFIHRKFKELEKHLE
;
A
#
# COMPACT_ATOMS: atom_id res chain seq x y z
N MET A 1 5.98 -20.51 -8.97
CA MET A 1 6.81 -19.69 -8.06
C MET A 1 8.20 -19.59 -8.64
N ARG A 2 8.78 -18.40 -8.79
CA ARG A 2 10.13 -18.20 -9.35
C ARG A 2 11.03 -17.38 -8.43
N TYR A 3 12.34 -17.44 -8.67
CA TYR A 3 13.29 -16.50 -8.08
C TYR A 3 13.09 -15.09 -8.66
N LEU A 4 13.48 -14.07 -7.90
CA LEU A 4 13.49 -12.68 -8.35
C LEU A 4 14.61 -12.44 -9.34
N GLU A 5 14.33 -11.55 -10.28
CA GLU A 5 15.20 -11.07 -11.33
C GLU A 5 15.38 -9.54 -11.18
N VAL A 6 16.50 -9.02 -11.68
CA VAL A 6 16.71 -7.56 -11.73
C VAL A 6 15.64 -6.94 -12.63
N GLY A 7 15.04 -5.84 -12.19
CA GLY A 7 13.90 -5.19 -12.87
C GLY A 7 12.53 -5.65 -12.37
N ASP A 8 12.46 -6.70 -11.55
CA ASP A 8 11.18 -7.10 -10.93
C ASP A 8 10.64 -5.97 -10.06
N LYS A 9 9.39 -5.60 -10.30
CA LYS A 9 8.66 -4.63 -9.49
C LYS A 9 7.95 -5.37 -8.37
N LEU A 10 8.15 -4.92 -7.15
CA LEU A 10 7.51 -5.46 -5.97
C LEU A 10 6.72 -4.41 -5.20
N PHE A 11 5.72 -4.89 -4.48
CA PHE A 11 4.97 -4.12 -3.51
C PHE A 11 4.94 -4.79 -2.14
N ASN A 12 4.75 -3.98 -1.11
CA ASN A 12 4.44 -4.41 0.24
C ASN A 12 3.28 -3.55 0.77
N VAL A 13 2.45 -4.14 1.63
CA VAL A 13 1.35 -3.44 2.29
C VAL A 13 1.57 -3.52 3.80
N LYS A 14 1.39 -2.40 4.49
CA LYS A 14 1.40 -2.32 5.95
C LYS A 14 0.08 -1.76 6.46
N ARG A 15 -0.33 -2.21 7.63
CA ARG A 15 -1.47 -1.70 8.41
C ARG A 15 -1.08 -1.73 9.88
N ASP A 16 -1.28 -0.63 10.58
CA ASP A 16 -1.03 -0.52 12.03
C ASP A 16 -2.31 -0.77 12.84
N GLY A 17 -3.12 -1.75 12.43
CA GLY A 17 -4.36 -2.16 13.09
C GLY A 17 -5.46 -2.60 12.12
N PHE A 18 -6.60 -3.06 12.65
CA PHE A 18 -7.76 -3.46 11.84
C PHE A 18 -8.46 -2.26 11.19
N ASN A 19 -8.45 -1.10 11.85
CA ASN A 19 -9.12 0.13 11.40
C ASN A 19 -8.16 1.12 10.73
N ASP A 20 -6.90 0.75 10.48
CA ASP A 20 -5.91 1.62 9.84
C ASP A 20 -5.92 1.48 8.32
N PHE A 21 -5.48 2.54 7.63
CA PHE A 21 -5.34 2.54 6.18
C PHE A 21 -4.25 1.55 5.73
N ALA A 22 -4.48 0.89 4.60
CA ALA A 22 -3.44 0.07 3.99
C ALA A 22 -2.38 0.95 3.29
N ARG A 23 -1.17 0.98 3.82
CA ARG A 23 -0.06 1.74 3.23
C ARG A 23 0.72 0.87 2.27
N TYR A 24 0.54 1.12 0.98
CA TYR A 24 1.26 0.43 -0.09
C TYR A 24 2.65 1.06 -0.29
N SER A 25 3.66 0.22 -0.46
CA SER A 25 5.03 0.60 -0.81
C SER A 25 5.43 -0.14 -2.06
N PHE A 26 6.03 0.56 -3.03
CA PHE A 26 6.51 -0.02 -4.29
C PHE A 26 8.02 0.13 -4.41
N SER A 27 8.67 -0.87 -5.00
CA SER A 27 10.09 -0.80 -5.32
C SER A 27 10.45 -1.77 -6.44
N GLU A 28 11.70 -1.73 -6.88
CA GLU A 28 12.21 -2.54 -7.98
C GLU A 28 13.50 -3.23 -7.54
N VAL A 29 13.72 -4.47 -7.96
CA VAL A 29 14.97 -5.19 -7.72
C VAL A 29 16.07 -4.56 -8.57
N ILE A 30 17.10 -4.02 -7.90
CA ILE A 30 18.25 -3.39 -8.56
C ILE A 30 19.48 -4.29 -8.59
N SER A 31 19.57 -5.29 -7.70
CA SER A 31 20.66 -6.25 -7.69
C SER A 31 20.29 -7.54 -6.98
N LEU A 32 21.01 -8.61 -7.33
CA LEU A 32 20.87 -9.93 -6.73
C LEU A 32 22.20 -10.40 -6.16
N THR A 33 22.13 -11.13 -5.06
CA THR A 33 23.21 -11.96 -4.54
C THR A 33 22.80 -13.43 -4.64
N LYS A 34 23.65 -14.34 -4.19
CA LYS A 34 23.32 -15.78 -4.13
C LYS A 34 22.02 -16.07 -3.37
N THR A 35 21.69 -15.26 -2.37
CA THR A 35 20.57 -15.54 -1.46
C THR A 35 19.60 -14.38 -1.28
N LEU A 36 19.96 -13.17 -1.71
CA LEU A 36 19.17 -11.96 -1.47
C LEU A 36 18.87 -11.21 -2.77
N ALA A 37 17.72 -10.54 -2.80
CA ALA A 37 17.41 -9.49 -3.76
C ALA A 37 17.43 -8.14 -3.05
N VAL A 38 18.06 -7.13 -3.66
CA VAL A 38 18.13 -5.78 -3.11
C VAL A 38 17.20 -4.88 -3.92
N LEU A 39 16.29 -4.21 -3.23
CA LEU A 39 15.35 -3.28 -3.83
C LEU A 39 15.95 -1.87 -3.89
N LYS A 40 15.44 -1.03 -4.80
CA LYS A 40 15.84 0.37 -4.98
C LYS A 40 15.73 1.20 -3.71
N ASN A 41 14.76 0.90 -2.84
CA ASN A 41 14.58 1.56 -1.55
C ASN A 41 15.50 1.01 -0.43
N GLY A 42 16.46 0.15 -0.76
CA GLY A 42 17.43 -0.43 0.17
C GLY A 42 16.95 -1.68 0.92
N VAL A 43 15.68 -2.08 0.75
CA VAL A 43 15.14 -3.31 1.37
C VAL A 43 15.84 -4.53 0.76
N ARG A 44 16.20 -5.49 1.62
CA ARG A 44 16.78 -6.77 1.19
C ARG A 44 15.80 -7.90 1.45
N LEU A 45 15.45 -8.64 0.41
CA LEU A 45 14.56 -9.78 0.44
C LEU A 45 15.35 -11.07 0.35
N VAL A 46 14.87 -12.13 0.98
CA VAL A 46 15.36 -13.47 0.63
C VAL A 46 14.89 -13.77 -0.79
N ASN A 47 15.85 -14.03 -1.69
CA ASN A 47 15.56 -14.40 -3.05
C ASN A 47 15.12 -15.87 -3.10
N GLN A 48 14.02 -16.19 -2.42
CA GLN A 48 13.37 -17.49 -2.49
C GLN A 48 11.87 -17.26 -2.24
N PRO A 49 11.00 -17.66 -3.18
CA PRO A 49 9.56 -17.48 -3.01
C PRO A 49 9.07 -18.34 -1.85
N ARG A 50 8.16 -17.78 -1.05
CA ARG A 50 7.43 -18.49 0.00
C ARG A 50 5.94 -18.33 -0.19
N LYS A 51 5.16 -19.30 0.29
CA LYS A 51 3.72 -19.12 0.42
C LYS A 51 3.46 -17.96 1.38
N SER A 52 2.62 -17.02 0.96
CA SER A 52 2.03 -16.02 1.83
C SER A 52 0.53 -16.20 1.81
N TYR A 53 -0.11 -15.94 2.96
CA TYR A 53 -1.52 -16.24 3.18
C TYR A 53 -2.35 -14.97 3.43
N ILE A 54 -1.74 -13.79 3.31
CA ILE A 54 -2.36 -12.52 3.72
C ILE A 54 -2.71 -11.65 2.51
N ILE A 55 -1.73 -11.39 1.64
CA ILE A 55 -1.86 -10.41 0.55
C ILE A 55 -1.85 -11.07 -0.83
N SER A 56 -0.98 -12.05 -1.02
CA SER A 56 -0.82 -12.80 -2.27
C SER A 56 -0.24 -14.17 -1.95
N ASP A 57 -0.50 -15.16 -2.80
CA ASP A 57 -0.06 -16.54 -2.62
C ASP A 57 1.47 -16.70 -2.57
N VAL A 58 2.21 -15.73 -3.13
CA VAL A 58 3.68 -15.77 -3.18
C VAL A 58 4.26 -14.50 -2.57
N GLY A 59 5.08 -14.65 -1.55
CA GLY A 59 5.82 -13.57 -0.91
C GLY A 59 7.32 -13.83 -0.82
N TYR A 60 8.09 -12.75 -0.82
CA TYR A 60 9.53 -12.74 -0.60
C TYR A 60 9.81 -12.05 0.74
N PRO A 61 10.26 -12.80 1.76
CA PRO A 61 10.40 -12.26 3.11
C PRO A 61 11.57 -11.27 3.19
N VAL A 62 11.42 -10.24 4.01
CA VAL A 62 12.51 -9.32 4.34
C VAL A 62 13.58 -10.06 5.14
N SER A 63 14.84 -9.91 4.74
CA SER A 63 15.99 -10.68 5.26
C SER A 63 16.10 -10.66 6.79
N LYS A 64 15.93 -9.48 7.41
CA LYS A 64 16.01 -9.27 8.87
C LYS A 64 14.65 -9.33 9.59
N ASN A 65 13.55 -9.44 8.86
CA ASN A 65 12.20 -9.55 9.41
C ASN A 65 11.36 -10.49 8.53
N LYS A 66 11.45 -11.78 8.82
CA LYS A 66 10.82 -12.82 7.99
C LYS A 66 9.29 -12.84 8.06
N GLY A 67 8.67 -12.07 8.95
CA GLY A 67 7.22 -11.87 8.99
C GLY A 67 6.74 -10.86 7.93
N ALA A 68 7.58 -9.91 7.54
CA ALA A 68 7.28 -8.93 6.50
C ALA A 68 7.61 -9.50 5.12
N HIS A 69 6.66 -9.42 4.19
CA HIS A 69 6.79 -9.97 2.84
C HIS A 69 6.55 -8.91 1.77
N TRP A 70 7.32 -8.98 0.70
CA TRP A 70 7.10 -8.25 -0.53
C TRP A 70 6.56 -9.20 -1.60
N HIS A 71 5.76 -8.68 -2.52
CA HIS A 71 5.02 -9.42 -3.54
C HIS A 71 5.29 -8.82 -4.92
N ILE A 72 5.25 -9.62 -5.98
CA ILE A 72 5.39 -9.09 -7.35
C ILE A 72 4.19 -8.18 -7.65
N VAL A 73 4.44 -7.02 -8.24
CA VAL A 73 3.38 -6.06 -8.61
C VAL A 73 2.42 -6.68 -9.61
N THR A 74 1.12 -6.54 -9.32
CA THR A 74 0.02 -6.84 -10.24
C THR A 74 -0.78 -5.57 -10.54
N ILE A 75 -1.66 -5.63 -11.54
CA ILE A 75 -2.55 -4.51 -11.88
C ILE A 75 -3.52 -4.25 -10.73
N GLU A 76 -4.01 -5.30 -10.07
CA GLU A 76 -4.90 -5.23 -8.92
C GLU A 76 -4.21 -4.50 -7.76
N ALA A 77 -2.97 -4.85 -7.43
CA ALA A 77 -2.22 -4.18 -6.37
C ALA A 77 -2.02 -2.67 -6.65
N ILE A 78 -1.85 -2.28 -7.92
CA ILE A 78 -1.77 -0.86 -8.31
C ILE A 78 -3.12 -0.17 -8.09
N ARG A 79 -4.22 -0.79 -8.52
CA ARG A 79 -5.58 -0.23 -8.35
C ARG A 79 -5.94 -0.07 -6.88
N ASP A 80 -5.68 -1.09 -6.07
CA ASP A 80 -5.95 -1.06 -4.63
C ASP A 80 -5.14 0.04 -3.95
N ALA A 81 -3.87 0.18 -4.31
CA ALA A 81 -3.02 1.26 -3.79
C ALA A 81 -3.55 2.65 -4.17
N GLN A 82 -4.07 2.83 -5.38
CA GLN A 82 -4.67 4.11 -5.80
C GLN A 82 -5.91 4.45 -4.98
N VAL A 83 -6.80 3.48 -4.78
CA VAL A 83 -8.02 3.66 -3.96
C VAL A 83 -7.66 4.00 -2.52
N GLU A 84 -6.70 3.28 -1.94
CA GLU A 84 -6.31 3.48 -0.55
C GLU A 84 -5.57 4.80 -0.35
N ASN A 85 -4.69 5.20 -1.28
CA ASN A 85 -4.04 6.50 -1.25
C ASN A 85 -5.06 7.65 -1.33
N ALA A 86 -6.11 7.53 -2.14
CA ALA A 86 -7.16 8.55 -2.22
C ALA A 86 -7.92 8.69 -0.88
N LYS A 87 -8.15 7.59 -0.16
CA LYS A 87 -8.74 7.64 1.19
C LYS A 87 -7.82 8.34 2.19
N ILE A 88 -6.54 7.99 2.18
CA ILE A 88 -5.53 8.62 3.05
C ILE A 88 -5.45 10.12 2.75
N GLU A 89 -5.35 10.50 1.47
CA GLU A 89 -5.28 11.90 1.05
C GLU A 89 -6.51 12.69 1.51
N ALA A 90 -7.73 12.15 1.30
CA ALA A 90 -8.95 12.80 1.76
C ALA A 90 -8.98 12.94 3.29
N HIS A 91 -8.63 11.87 4.01
CA HIS A 91 -8.58 11.87 5.47
C HIS A 91 -7.59 12.90 6.01
N ASP A 92 -6.36 12.89 5.50
CA ASP A 92 -5.28 13.76 5.95
C ASP A 92 -5.61 15.22 5.60
N TRP A 93 -6.15 15.49 4.41
CA TRP A 93 -6.63 16.82 4.03
C TRP A 93 -7.70 17.34 5.00
N PHE A 94 -8.68 16.51 5.38
CA PHE A 94 -9.72 16.91 6.34
C PHE A 94 -9.15 17.18 7.74
N HIS A 95 -8.14 16.42 8.17
CA HIS A 95 -7.51 16.60 9.48
C HIS A 95 -6.58 17.81 9.55
N GLU A 96 -5.86 18.10 8.46
CA GLU A 96 -4.87 19.18 8.42
C GLU A 96 -5.49 20.54 8.06
N LYS A 97 -6.57 20.54 7.26
CA LYS A 97 -7.21 21.78 6.82
C LYS A 97 -7.94 22.45 7.98
N GLN A 98 -7.55 23.67 8.31
CA GLN A 98 -8.40 24.56 9.09
C GLN A 98 -9.51 25.12 8.21
N PHE A 99 -10.76 24.83 8.58
CA PHE A 99 -11.93 25.28 7.85
C PHE A 99 -12.46 26.60 8.41
N THR A 100 -12.81 27.50 7.50
CA THR A 100 -13.61 28.68 7.81
C THR A 100 -15.07 28.30 8.00
N LEU A 101 -15.84 29.15 8.70
CA LEU A 101 -17.28 28.93 8.89
C LEU A 101 -18.02 28.75 7.56
N LYS A 102 -17.63 29.49 6.50
CA LYS A 102 -18.23 29.37 5.17
C LYS A 102 -17.99 27.98 4.55
N GLU A 103 -16.77 27.46 4.65
CA GLU A 103 -16.44 26.11 4.17
C GLU A 103 -17.17 25.03 4.98
N ILE A 104 -17.26 25.18 6.30
CA ILE A 104 -18.03 24.26 7.16
C ILE A 104 -19.50 24.23 6.75
N MET A 105 -20.12 25.41 6.58
CA MET A 105 -21.52 25.51 6.14
C MET A 105 -21.74 24.90 4.76
N PHE A 106 -20.77 25.05 3.85
CA PHE A 106 -20.82 24.45 2.53
C PHE A 106 -20.76 22.92 2.59
N ILE A 107 -19.79 22.37 3.33
CA ILE A 107 -19.62 20.92 3.53
C ILE A 107 -20.90 20.34 4.14
N HIS A 108 -21.39 20.93 5.23
CA HIS A 108 -22.62 20.48 5.90
C HIS A 108 -23.81 20.43 4.94
N ARG A 109 -23.99 21.45 4.10
CA ARG A 109 -25.06 21.47 3.09
C ARG A 109 -24.92 20.34 2.08
N LYS A 110 -23.70 20.08 1.58
CA LYS A 110 -23.46 19.00 0.61
C LYS A 110 -23.73 17.62 1.16
N PHE A 111 -23.38 17.36 2.41
CA PHE A 111 -23.75 16.09 3.06
C PHE A 111 -25.27 15.96 3.26
N LYS A 112 -25.96 17.04 3.63
CA LYS A 112 -27.44 17.05 3.74
C LYS A 112 -28.15 16.83 2.39
N GLU A 113 -27.60 17.33 1.29
CA GLU A 113 -28.09 17.05 -0.07
C GLU A 113 -27.89 15.57 -0.42
N LEU A 114 -26.72 15.01 -0.11
CA LEU A 114 -26.41 13.61 -0.37
C LEU A 114 -27.34 12.65 0.40
N GLU A 115 -27.60 12.91 1.68
CA GLU A 115 -28.51 12.09 2.50
C GLU A 115 -29.91 11.99 1.86
N LYS A 116 -30.45 13.10 1.36
CA LYS A 116 -31.76 13.14 0.70
C LYS A 116 -31.83 12.37 -0.62
N HIS A 117 -30.69 12.12 -1.27
CA HIS A 117 -30.62 11.35 -2.50
C HIS A 117 -30.43 9.85 -2.26
N LEU A 118 -30.10 9.45 -1.02
CA LEU A 118 -29.91 8.07 -0.61
C LEU A 118 -31.16 7.47 0.06
N GLU A 119 -32.13 8.31 0.44
CA GLU A 119 -33.50 7.95 0.85
C GLU A 119 -34.42 7.72 -0.36
#